data_AF-C5E2Y6-F1
#
_entry.id   AF-C5E2Y6-F1
#
_cell.length_a   1.000
_cell.length_b   1.000
_cell.length_c   1.000
_cell.angle_alpha   90.00
_cell.angle_beta   90.00
_cell.angle_gamma   90.00
#
_symmetry.space_group_name_H-M   'P 1'
#
loop_
_entity.id
_entity.type
_entity.pdbx_description
1 polymer ?
#
loop_
_entity_poly.entity_id
_entity_poly.type
_entity_poly.pdbx_seq_one_letter_code
_entity_poly.pdbx_strand_id
1 'polypeptide(L)' 'MRPTSLLLNAAKKQKSGFDIPVELTPLFVAMGVAVSSACWFTYKKFRWDESLRVGRKNPDRSGLKTILEEPEKFEKKE' A
#
# COMPACT_ATOMS: atom_id res chain seq x y z
N MET A 1 -13.07 -22.00 30.24
CA MET A 1 -14.43 -21.46 30.52
C MET A 1 -15.32 -21.81 29.34
N ARG A 2 -16.46 -22.48 29.55
CA ARG A 2 -17.42 -22.78 28.48
C ARG A 2 -18.45 -21.64 28.43
N PRO A 3 -18.73 -21.02 27.28
CA PRO A 3 -19.73 -19.97 27.19
C PRO A 3 -21.10 -20.50 27.62
N THR A 4 -21.81 -19.73 28.45
CA THR A 4 -23.14 -20.06 28.96
C THR A 4 -24.13 -20.21 27.79
N SER A 5 -24.91 -21.29 27.76
CA SER A 5 -25.80 -21.64 26.62
C SER A 5 -26.78 -20.52 26.23
N LEU A 6 -27.13 -19.63 27.15
CA LEU A 6 -27.94 -18.44 26.89
C LEU A 6 -27.27 -17.46 25.90
N LEU A 7 -25.98 -17.18 26.08
CA LEU A 7 -25.22 -16.31 25.17
C LEU A 7 -25.07 -16.95 23.79
N LEU A 8 -24.88 -18.27 23.76
CA LEU A 8 -24.71 -19.03 22.52
C LEU A 8 -26.03 -19.14 21.74
N ASN A 9 -27.17 -19.22 22.43
CA ASN A 9 -28.50 -19.17 21.82
C ASN A 9 -28.88 -17.75 21.35
N ALA A 10 -28.41 -16.70 22.03
CA ALA A 10 -28.60 -15.32 21.57
C ALA A 10 -27.83 -15.05 20.26
N ALA A 11 -26.58 -15.51 20.16
CA ALA A 11 -25.78 -15.42 18.94
C ALA A 11 -26.37 -16.24 17.77
N LYS A 12 -26.95 -17.42 18.04
CA LYS A 12 -27.65 -18.24 17.03
C LYS A 12 -28.97 -17.64 16.54
N LYS A 13 -29.60 -16.75 17.31
CA LYS A 13 -30.86 -16.08 16.97
C LYS A 13 -30.67 -14.80 16.14
N GLN A 14 -29.45 -14.28 16.06
CA GLN A 14 -29.14 -13.28 15.04
C GLN A 14 -29.23 -13.97 13.69
N LYS A 15 -30.16 -13.51 12.84
CA LYS A 15 -30.33 -14.04 11.47
C LYS A 15 -28.94 -14.08 10.82
N SER A 16 -28.57 -15.24 10.29
CA SER A 16 -27.34 -15.40 9.52
C SER A 16 -27.44 -14.56 8.25
N GLY A 17 -26.91 -13.35 8.30
CA GLY A 17 -26.95 -12.37 7.22
C GLY A 17 -26.29 -11.06 7.65
N PHE A 18 -25.80 -10.31 6.69
CA PHE A 18 -25.32 -8.95 6.93
C PHE A 18 -26.53 -8.02 7.09
N ASP A 19 -27.06 -7.93 8.32
CA ASP A 19 -28.03 -6.89 8.69
C ASP A 19 -27.26 -5.60 9.03
N ILE A 20 -26.61 -5.05 8.00
CA ILE A 20 -25.89 -3.77 8.14
C ILE A 20 -26.95 -2.68 8.12
N PRO A 21 -27.11 -1.89 9.20
CA PRO A 21 -28.08 -0.82 9.21
C PRO A 21 -27.71 0.20 8.12
N VAL A 22 -28.71 0.62 7.36
CA VAL A 22 -28.54 1.52 6.20
C VAL A 22 -27.87 2.85 6.57
N GLU A 23 -27.99 3.27 7.82
CA GLU A 23 -27.33 4.46 8.38
C GLU A 23 -25.80 4.37 8.42
N LEU A 24 -25.23 3.16 8.48
CA LEU A 24 -23.78 2.95 8.47
C LEU A 24 -23.18 2.84 7.06
N THR A 25 -24.02 2.66 6.03
CA THR A 25 -23.55 2.59 4.63
C THR A 25 -22.69 3.79 4.20
N PRO A 26 -22.99 5.07 4.56
CA PRO A 26 -22.12 6.19 4.20
C PRO A 26 -20.72 6.06 4.82
N LEU A 27 -20.60 5.53 6.04
CA LEU A 27 -19.31 5.34 6.70
C LEU A 27 -18.50 4.23 5.99
N PHE A 28 -19.14 3.13 5.61
CA PHE A 28 -18.47 2.07 4.85
C PHE A 28 -18.04 2.52 3.45
N VAL A 29 -18.84 3.34 2.77
CA VAL A 29 -18.47 3.94 1.49
C VAL A 29 -17.26 4.86 1.66
N ALA A 30 -17.27 5.74 2.68
CA ALA A 30 -16.14 6.61 2.96
C ALA A 30 -14.86 5.82 3.24
N MET A 31 -14.94 4.75 4.04
CA MET A 31 -13.82 3.86 4.29
C MET A 31 -13.34 3.14 3.02
N GLY A 32 -14.26 2.66 2.18
CA GLY A 32 -13.94 2.04 0.91
C GLY A 32 -13.18 2.99 -0.01
N VAL A 33 -13.68 4.22 -0.19
CA VAL A 33 -13.03 5.26 -0.98
C VAL A 33 -11.64 5.59 -0.41
N ALA A 34 -11.50 5.70 0.90
CA ALA A 34 -10.22 5.97 1.54
C ALA A 34 -9.19 4.87 1.26
N VAL A 35 -9.58 3.60 1.42
CA VAL A 35 -8.69 2.45 1.16
C VAL A 35 -8.34 2.35 -0.32
N SER A 36 -9.31 2.44 -1.22
CA SER A 36 -9.07 2.40 -2.66
C SER A 36 -8.16 3.55 -3.12
N SER A 37 -8.37 4.76 -2.60
CA SER A 37 -7.53 5.92 -2.90
C SER A 37 -6.11 5.71 -2.38
N ALA A 38 -5.96 5.23 -1.14
CA ALA A 38 -4.65 4.95 -0.56
C ALA A 38 -3.87 3.92 -1.40
N CYS A 39 -4.53 2.83 -1.81
CA CYS A 39 -3.92 1.82 -2.69
C CYS A 39 -3.52 2.42 -4.04
N TRP A 40 -4.40 3.20 -4.67
CA TRP A 40 -4.13 3.82 -5.97
C TRP A 40 -2.95 4.81 -5.91
N PHE A 41 -2.95 5.72 -4.94
CA PHE A 41 -1.87 6.70 -4.79
C PHE A 41 -0.54 6.03 -4.42
N THR A 42 -0.58 5.02 -3.57
CA THR A 42 0.61 4.24 -3.20
C THR A 42 1.18 3.52 -4.42
N TYR A 43 0.34 2.81 -5.18
CA TYR A 43 0.76 2.19 -6.45
C TYR A 43 1.32 3.23 -7.42
N LYS A 44 0.62 4.37 -7.58
CA LYS A 44 1.04 5.44 -8.47
C LYS A 44 2.43 5.97 -8.11
N LYS A 45 2.66 6.20 -6.82
CA LYS A 45 3.95 6.67 -6.29
C LYS A 45 5.04 5.64 -6.56
N PHE A 46 4.83 4.35 -6.26
CA PHE A 46 5.88 3.36 -6.52
C PHE A 46 6.13 3.07 -8.00
N ARG A 47 5.11 3.16 -8.86
CA ARG A 47 5.22 2.74 -10.26
C ARG A 47 5.78 3.82 -11.18
N TRP A 48 5.39 5.08 -10.97
CA TRP A 48 5.73 6.18 -11.88
C TRP A 48 6.63 7.24 -11.25
N ASP A 49 6.76 7.30 -9.92
CA ASP A 49 7.71 8.21 -9.32
C ASP A 49 9.13 7.68 -9.48
N GLU A 50 9.92 8.41 -10.27
CA GLU A 50 11.32 8.10 -10.49
C GLU A 50 12.19 8.56 -9.31
N SER A 51 11.67 9.43 -8.44
CA SER A 51 12.39 9.98 -7.28
C SER A 51 12.69 8.95 -6.20
N LEU A 52 11.95 7.85 -6.15
CA LEU A 52 12.14 6.84 -5.12
C LEU A 52 13.35 5.95 -5.42
N ARG A 53 14.21 5.75 -4.41
CA ARG A 53 15.35 4.82 -4.46
C ARG A 53 14.94 3.36 -4.66
N VAL A 54 13.70 3.01 -4.31
CA VAL A 54 13.14 1.65 -4.53
C VAL A 54 12.53 1.50 -5.95
N GLY A 55 12.58 2.56 -6.75
CA GLY A 55 12.02 2.58 -8.10
C GLY A 55 12.88 1.85 -9.14
N ARG A 56 12.26 1.58 -10.30
CA ARG A 56 12.84 0.81 -11.41
C ARG A 56 14.13 1.41 -12.00
N LYS A 57 14.38 2.71 -11.79
CA LYS A 57 15.54 3.49 -12.27
C LYS A 57 16.63 3.69 -11.20
N ASN A 58 16.58 2.98 -10.08
CA ASN A 58 17.62 3.05 -9.05
C ASN A 58 19.07 2.88 -9.56
N PRO A 59 19.40 1.93 -10.47
CA PRO A 59 20.79 1.75 -10.91
C PRO A 59 21.35 2.97 -11.67
N ASP A 60 20.51 3.76 -12.34
CA ASP A 60 20.93 4.97 -13.06
C ASP A 60 21.12 6.19 -12.16
N ARG A 61 20.64 6.14 -10.91
CA ARG A 61 20.78 7.22 -9.92
C ARG A 61 21.92 7.00 -8.94
N SER A 62 22.51 5.82 -8.93
CA SER A 62 23.79 5.63 -8.27
C SER A 62 24.82 6.42 -9.06
N GLY A 63 25.51 7.38 -8.44
CA GLY A 63 26.64 8.11 -9.04
C GLY A 63 27.82 7.21 -9.46
N LEU A 64 27.62 5.88 -9.44
CA LEU A 64 28.52 4.85 -9.90
C LEU A 64 29.05 5.13 -11.31
N LYS A 65 28.20 5.57 -12.25
CA LYS A 65 28.65 5.90 -13.62
C LYS A 65 29.69 7.02 -13.61
N THR A 66 29.48 8.05 -12.80
CA THR A 66 30.45 9.15 -12.63
C THR A 66 31.78 8.63 -12.07
N ILE A 67 31.74 7.73 -11.08
CA ILE A 67 32.94 7.14 -10.47
C ILE A 67 33.67 6.20 -11.45
N LEU A 68 32.95 5.42 -12.25
CA LEU A 68 33.56 4.54 -13.26
C LEU A 68 34.18 5.32 -14.43
N GLU A 69 33.62 6.48 -14.78
CA GLU A 69 34.14 7.33 -15.87
C GLU A 69 35.27 8.28 -15.45
N GLU A 70 35.42 8.59 -14.15
CA GLU A 70 36.52 9.38 -13.62
C GLU A 70 37.91 8.85 -14.02
N PRO A 71 38.25 7.56 -13.87
CA PRO A 71 39.56 7.04 -14.26
C PRO A 71 39.83 7.14 -15.76
N GLU A 72 38.82 6.93 -16.63
CA GLU A 72 39.00 7.05 -18.08
C GLU A 72 39.21 8.50 -18.56
N LYS A 73 38.70 9.49 -17.82
CA LYS A 73 38.90 10.91 -18.10
C LYS A 73 40.28 11.40 -17.66
N PHE A 74 40.93 10.71 -16.71
CA PHE A 74 42.30 10.98 -16.32
C PHE A 74 43.30 10.46 -17.38
N GLU A 75 43.11 9.25 -17.90
CA GLU A 75 44.01 8.69 -18.94
C GLU A 75 43.96 9.42 -20.28
N LYS A 76 42.83 10.04 -20.66
CA LYS A 76 42.72 10.82 -21.91
C LYS A 76 43.27 12.25 -21.82
N LYS A 77 43.62 12.71 -20.63
CA LYS A 77 44.18 14.06 -20.40
C LYS A 77 45.70 14.07 -20.32
N GLU A 78 46.34 12.91 -20.20
CA GLU A 78 47.77 12.71 -20.45
C GLU A 78 48.03 12.46 -21.94
#